data_AF-A0A535TER0-F1
#
_entry.id   AF-A0A535TER0-F1
#
_cell.length_a   1.000
_cell.length_b   1.000
_cell.length_c   1.000
_cell.angle_alpha   90.00
_cell.angle_beta   90.00
_cell.angle_gamma   90.00
#
_symmetry.space_group_name_H-M   'P 1'
#
loop_
_entity.id
_entity.type
_entity.pdbx_description
1 polymer ?
#
loop_
_entity_poly.entity_id
_entity_poly.type
_entity_poly.pdbx_seq_one_letter_code
_entity_poly.pdbx_strand_id
1 'polypeptide(L)'
;MEPVTLAKAINLSLRDALAGDDQVLIFGEDVGTLGGVFRITDGLQKAFGPDRVFDTPLAESTIIGVAVGLALNGFKPVPEIQFDGFIYSAFDQIVSHVAKY
;
A
#
# COMPACT_ATOMS: atom_id res chain seq x y z
N MET A 1 23.75 12.35 4.62
CA MET A 1 22.96 11.13 4.41
C MET A 1 23.56 10.46 3.18
N GLU A 2 23.90 9.18 3.25
CA GLU A 2 24.43 8.47 2.08
C GLU A 2 23.36 8.38 0.98
N PRO A 3 23.72 8.50 -0.31
CA PRO A 3 22.78 8.33 -1.40
C PRO A 3 22.17 6.93 -1.38
N VAL A 4 20.85 6.84 -1.59
CA VAL A 4 20.12 5.57 -1.70
C VAL A 4 19.37 5.51 -3.03
N THR A 5 19.04 4.29 -3.47
CA THR A 5 18.15 4.11 -4.63
C THR A 5 16.75 4.62 -4.32
N LEU A 6 15.97 4.96 -5.35
CA LEU A 6 14.57 5.36 -5.18
C LEU A 6 13.76 4.29 -4.43
N ALA A 7 13.92 3.02 -4.80
CA ALA A 7 13.26 1.90 -4.13
C ALA A 7 13.57 1.87 -2.63
N LYS A 8 14.84 2.09 -2.26
CA LYS A 8 15.25 2.12 -0.86
C LYS A 8 14.72 3.35 -0.13
N ALA A 9 14.67 4.51 -0.78
CA ALA A 9 14.10 5.72 -0.20
C ALA A 9 12.60 5.57 0.10
N ILE A 10 11.84 4.97 -0.82
CA ILE A 10 10.41 4.69 -0.62
C ILE A 10 10.23 3.69 0.53
N ASN A 11 10.98 2.58 0.53
CA ASN A 11 10.94 1.59 1.61
C ASN A 11 11.22 2.20 3.00
N LEU A 12 12.24 3.07 3.11
CA LEU A 12 12.56 3.77 4.36
C LEU A 12 11.43 4.70 4.79
N SER A 13 10.84 5.44 3.84
CA SER A 13 9.72 6.36 4.12
C SER A 13 8.47 5.60 4.62
N LEU A 14 8.16 4.45 4.00
CA LEU A 14 7.07 3.58 4.42
C LEU A 14 7.33 2.98 5.81
N ARG A 15 8.57 2.60 6.09
CA ARG A 15 8.98 2.10 7.41
C ARG A 15 8.79 3.16 8.49
N ASP A 16 9.19 4.41 8.22
CA ASP A 16 9.04 5.52 9.16
C ASP A 16 7.56 5.82 9.42
N ALA A 17 6.71 5.78 8.37
CA ALA A 17 5.27 5.94 8.52
C ALA A 17 4.64 4.82 9.38
N LEU A 18 4.98 3.55 9.12
CA LEU A 18 4.50 2.41 9.90
C LEU A 18 4.93 2.47 11.37
N ALA A 19 6.15 2.94 11.66
CA ALA A 19 6.67 3.07 13.01
C ALA A 19 6.09 4.26 13.78
N GLY A 20 5.71 5.34 13.07
CA GLY A 20 5.18 6.55 13.67
C GLY A 20 3.68 6.51 13.98
N ASP A 21 2.93 5.62 13.34
CA ASP A 21 1.48 5.60 13.44
C ASP A 21 0.89 4.20 13.22
N ASP A 22 0.16 3.69 14.21
CA ASP A 22 -0.47 2.36 14.17
C ASP A 22 -1.65 2.28 13.20
N GLN A 23 -2.15 3.42 12.72
CA GLN A 23 -3.23 3.49 11.74
C GLN A 23 -2.74 3.31 10.29
N VAL A 24 -1.43 3.32 10.03
CA VAL A 24 -0.88 3.13 8.68
C VAL A 24 -0.94 1.67 8.28
N LEU A 25 -1.55 1.38 7.13
CA LEU A 25 -1.68 0.04 6.58
C LEU A 25 -1.11 0.02 5.16
N ILE A 26 -0.31 -0.97 4.81
CA ILE A 26 0.24 -1.13 3.45
C ILE A 26 -0.26 -2.45 2.89
N PHE A 27 -0.86 -2.44 1.70
CA PHE A 27 -1.39 -3.65 1.12
C PHE A 27 -1.52 -3.56 -0.39
N GLY A 28 -1.55 -4.73 -1.03
CA GLY A 28 -1.67 -4.88 -2.48
C GLY A 28 -1.19 -6.26 -2.90
N GLU A 29 -0.98 -6.46 -4.19
CA GLU A 29 -0.51 -7.74 -4.72
C GLU A 29 0.98 -7.96 -4.47
N ASP A 30 1.31 -9.04 -3.78
CA ASP A 30 2.67 -9.45 -3.40
C ASP A 30 3.44 -8.46 -2.49
N VAL A 31 2.75 -7.50 -1.89
CA VAL A 31 3.34 -6.43 -1.06
C VAL A 31 3.80 -6.95 0.31
N GLY A 32 3.21 -8.04 0.80
CA GLY A 32 3.47 -8.64 2.10
C GLY A 32 4.72 -9.51 2.10
N THR A 33 4.55 -10.82 1.84
CA THR A 33 5.62 -11.81 2.05
C THR A 33 6.77 -11.62 1.04
N LEU A 34 6.45 -11.31 -0.22
CA LEU A 34 7.45 -11.14 -1.28
C LEU A 34 8.19 -9.79 -1.14
N GLY A 35 7.53 -8.78 -0.60
CA GLY A 35 8.07 -7.41 -0.48
C GLY A 35 7.86 -6.54 -1.72
N GLY A 36 6.85 -6.87 -2.54
CA GLY A 36 6.54 -6.24 -3.82
C GLY A 36 7.46 -6.74 -4.94
N VAL A 37 6.95 -6.77 -6.17
CA VAL A 37 7.71 -7.20 -7.35
C VAL A 37 8.93 -6.32 -7.63
N PHE A 38 8.91 -5.06 -7.18
CA PHE A 38 10.02 -4.11 -7.24
C PHE A 38 10.83 -3.99 -5.94
N ARG A 39 10.56 -4.82 -4.93
CA ARG A 39 11.21 -4.79 -3.61
C ARG A 39 11.01 -3.48 -2.84
N ILE A 40 9.91 -2.75 -3.10
CA ILE A 40 9.58 -1.51 -2.41
C ILE A 40 9.20 -1.77 -0.95
N THR A 41 8.53 -2.87 -0.65
CA THR A 41 8.03 -3.21 0.69
C THR A 41 8.79 -4.35 1.35
N ASP A 42 9.98 -4.68 0.83
CA ASP A 42 10.85 -5.74 1.33
C ASP A 42 11.09 -5.63 2.84
N GLY A 43 10.80 -6.72 3.55
CA GLY A 43 10.98 -6.84 4.99
C GLY A 43 10.01 -6.06 5.88
N LEU A 44 9.05 -5.29 5.31
CA LEU A 44 8.11 -4.51 6.12
C LEU A 44 7.13 -5.41 6.88
N GLN A 45 6.52 -6.41 6.24
CA GLN A 45 5.63 -7.35 6.95
C GLN A 45 6.34 -8.09 8.09
N LYS A 46 7.60 -8.50 7.88
CA LYS A 46 8.39 -9.13 8.95
C LYS A 46 8.60 -8.21 10.15
N ALA A 47 8.69 -6.90 9.92
CA ALA A 47 8.95 -5.91 10.97
C ALA A 47 7.67 -5.44 11.69
N PHE A 48 6.55 -5.32 10.98
CA PHE A 48 5.32 -4.71 11.50
C PHE A 48 4.13 -5.68 11.61
N GLY A 49 4.28 -6.90 11.13
CA GLY A 49 3.26 -7.96 11.21
C GLY A 49 2.30 -7.98 10.03
N PRO A 50 1.60 -9.12 9.83
CA PRO A 50 0.65 -9.31 8.75
C PRO A 50 -0.60 -8.44 8.89
N ASP A 51 -0.92 -7.92 10.08
CA ASP A 51 -2.08 -7.03 10.26
C ASP A 51 -1.81 -5.60 9.75
N ARG A 52 -0.55 -5.26 9.47
CA ARG A 52 -0.09 -3.92 9.06
C ARG A 52 0.41 -3.88 7.62
N VAL A 53 1.00 -4.97 7.14
CA VAL A 53 1.50 -5.11 5.77
C VAL A 53 1.06 -6.47 5.22
N PHE A 54 0.18 -6.50 4.23
CA PHE A 54 -0.43 -7.76 3.77
C PHE A 54 -0.74 -7.81 2.27
N ASP A 55 -0.83 -9.04 1.79
CA ASP A 55 -1.18 -9.36 0.41
C ASP A 55 -2.71 -9.31 0.21
N THR A 56 -3.15 -8.81 -0.95
CA THR A 56 -4.57 -8.82 -1.36
C THR A 56 -4.83 -9.78 -2.51
N PRO A 57 -6.09 -10.16 -2.76
CA PRO A 57 -6.47 -10.76 -4.04
C PRO A 57 -6.13 -9.83 -5.22
N LEU A 58 -5.94 -10.42 -6.41
CA LEU A 58 -5.75 -9.70 -7.67
C LEU A 58 -7.08 -9.08 -8.12
N ALA A 59 -7.35 -7.89 -7.62
CA ALA A 59 -8.56 -7.12 -7.90
C ALA A 59 -8.35 -5.66 -7.48
N GLU A 60 -7.92 -4.81 -8.41
CA GLU A 60 -7.52 -3.43 -8.13
C GLU A 60 -8.69 -2.57 -7.63
N SER A 61 -9.91 -2.82 -8.12
CA SER A 61 -11.13 -2.19 -7.60
C SER A 61 -11.37 -2.54 -6.13
N THR A 62 -11.11 -3.77 -5.72
CA THR A 62 -11.19 -4.18 -4.31
C THR A 62 -10.10 -3.50 -3.49
N ILE A 63 -8.86 -3.42 -4.00
CA ILE A 63 -7.74 -2.76 -3.32
C ILE A 63 -8.09 -1.30 -3.01
N ILE A 64 -8.54 -0.54 -4.03
CA ILE A 64 -8.91 0.87 -3.83
C ILE A 64 -10.19 1.03 -3.00
N GLY A 65 -11.21 0.20 -3.22
CA GLY A 65 -12.46 0.29 -2.45
C GLY A 65 -12.27 0.01 -0.96
N VAL A 66 -11.43 -0.97 -0.62
CA VAL A 66 -11.04 -1.24 0.78
C VAL A 66 -10.24 -0.07 1.34
N ALA A 67 -9.33 0.54 0.58
CA ALA A 67 -8.61 1.73 1.01
C ALA A 67 -9.55 2.89 1.34
N VAL A 68 -10.57 3.14 0.52
CA VAL A 68 -11.60 4.17 0.82
C VAL A 68 -12.29 3.86 2.14
N GLY A 69 -12.78 2.63 2.32
CA GLY A 69 -13.46 2.22 3.54
C GLY A 69 -12.59 2.35 4.79
N LEU A 70 -11.31 1.97 4.70
CA LEU A 70 -10.34 2.10 5.78
C LEU A 70 -10.07 3.57 6.13
N ALA A 71 -9.87 4.43 5.12
CA ALA A 71 -9.65 5.85 5.32
C ALA A 71 -10.84 6.52 6.01
N LEU A 72 -12.07 6.20 5.60
CA LEU A 72 -13.29 6.69 6.23
C LEU A 72 -13.45 6.21 7.68
N ASN A 73 -12.85 5.08 8.04
CA ASN A 73 -12.82 4.55 9.41
C ASN A 73 -11.61 5.04 10.23
N GLY A 74 -10.85 6.02 9.72
CA GLY A 74 -9.74 6.65 10.44
C GLY A 74 -8.39 5.95 10.28
N PHE A 75 -8.28 4.92 9.44
CA PHE A 75 -6.97 4.36 9.07
C PHE A 75 -6.26 5.23 8.03
N LYS A 76 -4.97 4.97 7.82
CA LYS A 76 -4.11 5.63 6.83
C LYS A 76 -3.60 4.60 5.82
N PRO A 77 -4.46 4.13 4.90
CA PRO A 77 -4.10 3.09 3.96
C PRO A 77 -3.13 3.62 2.89
N VAL A 78 -2.15 2.79 2.54
CA VAL A 78 -1.18 2.98 1.46
C VAL A 78 -1.31 1.78 0.52
N PRO A 79 -2.35 1.74 -0.33
CA PRO A 79 -2.55 0.66 -1.28
C PRO A 79 -1.53 0.72 -2.42
N GLU A 80 -1.03 -0.43 -2.87
CA GLU A 80 -0.20 -0.57 -4.09
C GLU A 80 -1.02 -1.16 -5.24
N ILE A 81 -0.95 -0.53 -6.41
CA ILE A 81 -1.33 -1.14 -7.69
C ILE A 81 -0.04 -1.47 -8.42
N GLN A 82 0.13 -2.74 -8.81
CA GLN A 82 1.42 -3.29 -9.22
C GLN A 82 2.03 -2.58 -10.44
N PHE A 83 1.18 -2.20 -11.40
CA PHE A 83 1.55 -1.41 -12.56
C PHE A 83 0.45 -0.42 -12.91
N ASP A 84 0.83 0.77 -13.39
CA ASP A 84 -0.10 1.81 -13.86
C ASP A 84 -1.06 1.28 -14.94
N GLY A 85 -0.61 0.33 -15.78
CA GLY A 85 -1.45 -0.32 -16.78
C GLY A 85 -2.64 -1.12 -16.23
N PHE A 86 -2.69 -1.39 -14.93
CA PHE A 86 -3.78 -2.12 -14.27
C PHE A 86 -4.74 -1.21 -13.51
N ILE A 87 -4.48 0.10 -13.45
CA ILE A 87 -5.33 1.05 -12.70
C ILE A 87 -6.76 1.15 -13.25
N TYR A 88 -6.99 0.77 -14.51
CA TYR A 88 -8.27 0.92 -15.20
C TYR A 88 -9.42 0.14 -14.54
N SER A 89 -9.16 -1.04 -13.98
CA SER A 89 -10.17 -1.81 -13.26
C SER A 89 -10.62 -1.11 -11.97
N ALA A 90 -9.77 -0.28 -11.36
CA ALA A 90 -10.08 0.52 -10.19
C ALA A 90 -10.61 1.93 -10.50
N PHE A 91 -10.74 2.30 -11.78
CA PHE A 91 -10.99 3.69 -12.16
C PHE A 91 -12.27 4.26 -11.55
N ASP A 92 -13.36 3.51 -11.53
CA ASP A 92 -14.62 3.94 -10.89
C ASP A 92 -14.44 4.17 -9.38
N GLN A 93 -13.72 3.28 -8.67
CA GLN A 93 -13.39 3.49 -7.26
C GLN A 93 -12.62 4.79 -7.03
N ILE A 94 -11.72 5.14 -7.94
CA ILE A 94 -10.94 6.38 -7.83
C ILE A 94 -11.81 7.61 -8.09
N VAL A 95 -12.52 7.68 -9.22
CA VAL A 95 -13.20 8.92 -9.64
C VAL A 95 -14.56 9.11 -8.97
N SER A 96 -15.24 8.01 -8.61
CA SER A 96 -16.57 8.05 -8.00
C SER A 96 -16.52 8.01 -6.47
N HIS A 97 -15.48 7.41 -5.89
CA HIS A 97 -15.36 7.26 -4.43
C HIS A 97 -14.19 8.08 -3.86
N VAL A 98 -12.93 7.75 -4.19
CA VAL A 98 -11.74 8.44 -3.63
C VAL A 98 -11.80 9.95 -3.86
N ALA A 99 -12.19 10.41 -5.05
CA ALA A 99 -12.20 11.83 -5.38
C ALA A 99 -13.36 12.62 -4.75
N LYS A 100 -14.36 11.95 -4.17
CA LYS A 100 -15.61 12.58 -3.73
C LYS A 100 -15.91 12.43 -2.24
N TYR A 101 -15.22 11.52 -1.55
CA TYR A 101 -15.37 11.23 -0.12
C TYR A 101 -13.99 11.15 0.52
#